data_AF-A0A2U9R353-F1
#
_entry.id   AF-A0A2U9R353-F1
#
_cell.length_a   1.000
_cell.length_b   1.000
_cell.length_c   1.000
_cell.angle_alpha   90.00
_cell.angle_beta   90.00
_cell.angle_gamma   90.00
#
_symmetry.space_group_name_H-M   'P 1'
#
loop_
_entity.id
_entity.type
_entity.pdbx_description
1 polymer ?
#
loop_
_entity_poly.entity_id
_entity_poly.type
_entity_poly.pdbx_seq_one_letter_code
_entity_poly.pdbx_strand_id
1 'polypeptide(L)'
;MNLSAFTSLIIALSMIANAEVLTSIVGCNFQEISSSQGFNAVAFQYDTPMTTAFSKSAFYESEYKAGDTVGTATDITEINFSLPGGEQSLYGLNIRDTSNYALEYTGYFKGMLYL
;
A
#
# COMPACT_ATOMS: atom_id res chain seq x y z
N MET A 1 -24.99 -36.33 -43.17
CA MET A 1 -25.10 -36.91 -41.81
C MET A 1 -24.18 -36.11 -40.89
N ASN A 2 -24.70 -35.78 -39.72
CA ASN A 2 -24.30 -34.73 -38.78
C ASN A 2 -22.80 -34.58 -38.49
N LEU A 3 -22.28 -33.36 -38.64
CA LEU A 3 -21.14 -32.85 -37.89
C LEU A 3 -21.60 -31.65 -37.04
N SER A 4 -22.61 -31.90 -36.20
CA SER A 4 -23.12 -30.99 -35.19
C SER A 4 -22.76 -31.57 -33.83
N ALA A 5 -21.63 -31.14 -33.25
CA ALA A 5 -21.35 -31.19 -31.81
C ALA A 5 -19.90 -30.78 -31.50
N PHE A 6 -19.47 -29.56 -31.84
CA PHE A 6 -18.18 -29.05 -31.32
C PHE A 6 -18.17 -27.53 -31.04
N THR A 7 -19.34 -26.93 -30.82
CA THR A 7 -19.49 -25.48 -30.56
C THR A 7 -20.16 -25.14 -29.22
N SER A 8 -20.05 -26.01 -28.20
CA SER A 8 -20.76 -25.80 -26.92
C SER A 8 -19.93 -25.92 -25.65
N LEU A 9 -18.59 -25.79 -25.68
CA LEU A 9 -17.79 -25.94 -24.44
C LEU A 9 -16.62 -24.97 -24.25
N ILE A 10 -16.68 -23.75 -24.79
CA ILE A 10 -15.77 -22.66 -24.38
C ILE A 10 -16.56 -21.34 -24.22
N ILE A 11 -17.67 -21.37 -23.50
CA ILE A 11 -18.36 -20.16 -23.01
C ILE A 11 -18.85 -20.42 -21.58
N ALA A 12 -17.93 -20.72 -20.66
CA ALA A 12 -18.28 -20.80 -19.23
C ALA A 12 -17.07 -20.64 -18.28
N LEU A 13 -15.94 -20.11 -18.77
CA LEU A 13 -14.82 -19.73 -17.90
C LEU A 13 -14.49 -18.24 -18.04
N SER A 14 -15.51 -17.40 -18.24
CA SER A 14 -15.46 -16.05 -17.67
C SER A 14 -15.56 -16.23 -16.17
N MET A 15 -14.43 -16.52 -15.51
CA MET A 15 -14.33 -16.31 -14.07
C MET A 15 -14.70 -14.86 -13.86
N ILE A 16 -15.93 -14.67 -13.37
CA ILE A 16 -16.39 -13.45 -12.77
C ILE A 16 -15.40 -13.25 -11.63
N ALA A 17 -14.38 -12.43 -11.87
CA ALA A 17 -13.67 -11.78 -10.80
C ALA A 17 -14.75 -10.96 -10.10
N ASN A 18 -15.40 -11.56 -9.11
CA ASN A 18 -16.18 -10.82 -8.12
C ASN A 18 -15.15 -9.96 -7.40
N ALA A 19 -14.84 -8.80 -7.99
CA ALA A 19 -14.46 -7.66 -7.19
C ALA A 19 -15.67 -7.42 -6.30
N GLU A 20 -15.63 -7.94 -5.07
CA GLU A 20 -16.57 -7.51 -4.05
C GLU A 20 -16.45 -5.99 -4.01
N VAL A 21 -17.47 -5.31 -4.54
CA VAL A 21 -17.62 -3.89 -4.33
C VAL A 21 -17.78 -3.77 -2.82
N LEU A 22 -16.80 -3.19 -2.12
CA LEU A 22 -16.94 -2.86 -0.71
C LEU A 22 -18.21 -2.00 -0.58
N THR A 23 -19.31 -2.62 -0.12
CA THR A 23 -20.61 -1.95 0.04
C THR A 23 -20.65 -1.07 1.28
N SER A 24 -19.59 -1.10 2.10
CA SER A 24 -19.45 -0.30 3.30
C SER A 24 -18.04 0.25 3.39
N ILE A 25 -17.93 1.58 3.29
CA ILE A 25 -16.75 2.30 3.73
C ILE A 25 -16.90 2.46 5.24
N VAL A 26 -16.01 1.85 6.01
CA VAL A 26 -15.97 2.05 7.46
C VAL A 26 -15.38 3.42 7.74
N GLY A 27 -16.21 4.36 8.15
CA GLY A 27 -15.78 5.66 8.65
C GLY A 27 -15.43 5.62 10.13
N CYS A 28 -14.56 6.52 10.57
CA CYS A 28 -14.30 6.77 11.99
C CYS A 28 -15.04 8.04 12.43
N ASN A 29 -15.40 8.12 13.71
CA ASN A 29 -16.02 9.32 14.28
C ASN A 29 -15.02 10.50 14.21
N PHE A 30 -15.35 11.55 13.46
CA PHE A 30 -14.46 12.69 13.25
C PHE A 30 -14.05 13.42 14.54
N GLN A 31 -14.90 13.35 15.59
CA GLN A 31 -14.63 13.98 16.89
C GLN A 31 -13.50 13.27 17.67
N GLU A 32 -13.16 12.03 17.28
CA GLU A 32 -12.12 11.21 17.89
C GLU A 32 -10.82 11.23 17.07
N ILE A 33 -10.78 11.98 15.97
CA ILE A 33 -9.62 12.10 15.09
C ILE A 33 -8.82 13.36 15.47
N SER A 34 -7.51 13.21 15.67
CA SER A 34 -6.59 14.33 15.90
C SER A 34 -6.73 15.37 14.79
N SER A 35 -6.70 16.66 15.16
CA SER A 35 -6.75 17.79 14.21
C SER A 35 -5.41 18.10 13.55
N SER A 36 -4.33 17.42 13.91
CA SER A 36 -3.01 17.57 13.27
C SER A 36 -3.08 17.16 11.81
N GLN A 37 -2.65 18.04 10.91
CA GLN A 37 -2.69 17.81 9.48
C GLN A 37 -1.48 16.97 9.03
N GLY A 38 -1.73 15.97 8.18
CA GLY A 38 -0.69 15.15 7.56
C GLY A 38 -0.70 13.70 8.02
N PHE A 39 0.20 12.92 7.42
CA PHE A 39 0.43 11.52 7.75
C PHE A 39 1.57 11.37 8.77
N ASN A 40 1.50 10.29 9.55
CA ASN A 40 2.66 9.72 10.21
C ASN A 40 3.29 8.70 9.27
N ALA A 41 4.62 8.70 9.17
CA ALA A 41 5.37 7.71 8.43
C ALA A 41 6.34 6.95 9.34
N VAL A 42 6.41 5.63 9.17
CA VAL A 42 7.43 4.76 9.77
C VAL A 42 8.24 4.12 8.66
N ALA A 43 9.57 4.27 8.72
CA ALA A 43 10.47 3.66 7.76
C ALA A 43 11.14 2.41 8.33
N PHE A 44 11.19 1.36 7.51
CA PHE A 44 11.81 0.08 7.81
C PHE A 44 12.94 -0.18 6.81
N GLN A 45 14.12 -0.56 7.30
CA GLN A 45 15.29 -0.89 6.48
C GLN A 45 15.54 -2.39 6.50
N TYR A 46 15.94 -2.95 5.36
CA TYR A 46 16.36 -4.36 5.28
C TYR A 46 17.83 -4.45 4.93
N ASP A 47 18.55 -5.34 5.63
CA ASP A 47 19.97 -5.60 5.36
C ASP A 47 20.17 -6.55 4.17
N THR A 48 19.16 -7.35 3.84
CA THR A 48 19.17 -8.28 2.69
C THR A 48 18.18 -7.82 1.62
N PRO A 49 18.55 -7.78 0.33
CA PRO A 49 17.65 -7.40 -0.75
C PRO A 49 16.37 -8.24 -0.79
N MET A 50 15.22 -7.58 -0.68
CA MET A 50 13.90 -8.22 -0.62
C MET A 50 13.32 -8.51 -2.02
N THR A 51 14.10 -9.14 -2.91
CA THR A 51 13.81 -9.28 -4.36
C THR A 51 12.51 -10.01 -4.71
N THR A 52 12.00 -10.86 -3.82
CA THR A 52 10.75 -11.64 -4.03
C THR A 52 9.65 -11.28 -3.04
N ALA A 53 9.92 -10.42 -2.05
CA ALA A 53 8.93 -10.07 -1.04
C ALA A 53 7.89 -9.11 -1.60
N PHE A 54 8.31 -8.17 -2.46
CA PHE A 54 7.45 -7.13 -3.03
C PHE A 54 6.34 -7.65 -3.97
N SER A 55 6.33 -8.93 -4.34
CA SER A 55 5.26 -9.54 -5.12
C SER A 55 4.23 -10.30 -4.29
N LYS A 56 4.43 -10.41 -2.96
CA LYS A 56 3.55 -11.16 -2.06
C LYS A 56 2.61 -10.20 -1.31
N SER A 57 1.31 -10.51 -1.26
CA SER A 57 0.35 -9.69 -0.50
C SER A 57 0.68 -9.64 1.00
N ALA A 58 1.10 -10.78 1.57
CA ALA A 58 1.51 -10.89 2.97
C ALA A 58 2.60 -9.87 3.34
N PHE A 59 3.49 -9.55 2.39
CA PHE A 59 4.50 -8.52 2.59
C PHE A 59 3.88 -7.17 2.92
N TYR A 60 2.89 -6.73 2.14
CA TYR A 60 2.20 -5.45 2.34
C TYR A 60 1.20 -5.46 3.49
N GLU A 61 0.67 -6.63 3.86
CA GLU A 61 -0.24 -6.76 5.01
C GLU A 61 0.50 -6.59 6.34
N SER A 62 1.67 -7.20 6.51
CA SER A 62 2.41 -7.11 7.78
C SER A 62 3.91 -7.44 7.72
N GLU A 63 4.39 -8.25 6.77
CA GLU A 63 5.79 -8.72 6.82
C GLU A 63 6.80 -7.61 6.54
N TYR A 64 6.40 -6.50 5.94
CA TYR A 64 7.27 -5.33 5.78
C TYR A 64 7.77 -4.77 7.13
N LYS A 65 7.09 -5.07 8.23
CA LYS A 65 7.50 -4.66 9.58
C LYS A 65 8.69 -5.47 10.12
N ALA A 66 9.12 -6.51 9.40
CA ALA A 66 10.28 -7.33 9.80
C ALA A 66 11.63 -6.61 9.63
N GLY A 67 11.67 -5.49 8.89
CA GLY A 67 12.88 -4.68 8.77
C GLY A 67 13.19 -3.88 10.04
N ASP A 68 14.43 -3.42 10.16
CA ASP A 68 14.84 -2.54 11.26
C ASP A 68 14.12 -1.20 11.16
N THR A 69 13.50 -0.76 12.26
CA THR A 69 12.86 0.56 12.30
C THR A 69 13.92 1.65 12.25
N VAL A 70 13.88 2.47 11.20
CA VAL A 70 14.76 3.65 11.05
C VAL A 70 14.28 4.78 11.95
N GLY A 71 12.96 4.99 11.99
CA GLY A 71 12.35 6.04 12.79
C GLY A 71 10.95 6.39 12.32
N THR A 72 10.40 7.45 12.94
CA THR A 72 9.06 7.96 12.67
C THR A 72 9.13 9.43 12.30
N ALA A 73 8.42 9.83 11.24
CA ALA A 73 8.20 11.21 10.85
C ALA A 73 6.70 11.54 10.96
N THR A 74 6.36 12.77 11.33
CA THR A 74 4.98 13.25 11.52
C THR A 74 4.69 14.44 10.62
N ASP A 75 3.42 14.82 10.52
CA ASP A 75 2.95 16.02 9.82
C ASP A 75 3.31 16.05 8.32
N ILE A 76 3.38 14.87 7.69
CA ILE A 76 3.72 14.74 6.26
C ILE A 76 2.49 15.08 5.41
N THR A 77 2.53 16.20 4.71
CA THR A 77 1.43 16.62 3.80
C THR A 77 1.69 16.28 2.33
N GLU A 78 2.95 16.14 1.93
CA GLU A 78 3.38 15.78 0.59
C GLU A 78 3.96 14.37 0.61
N ILE A 79 3.21 13.38 0.11
CA ILE A 79 3.60 11.96 0.15
C ILE A 79 4.34 11.50 -1.12
N ASN A 80 4.33 12.33 -2.16
CA ASN A 80 4.98 12.02 -3.43
C ASN A 80 6.46 12.41 -3.38
N PHE A 81 7.34 11.48 -3.73
CA PHE A 81 8.78 11.72 -3.74
C PHE A 81 9.47 10.96 -4.88
N SER A 82 10.69 11.38 -5.19
CA SER A 82 11.61 10.65 -6.06
C SER A 82 12.99 10.74 -5.42
N LEU A 83 13.59 9.58 -5.15
CA LEU A 83 14.90 9.48 -4.52
C LEU A 83 15.86 8.74 -5.46
N PRO A 84 17.12 9.17 -5.57
CA PRO A 84 18.15 8.35 -6.18
C PRO A 84 18.44 7.12 -5.30
N GLY A 85 19.12 6.12 -5.87
CA GLY A 85 19.60 4.95 -5.13
C GLY A 85 20.70 5.31 -4.12
N GLY A 86 20.75 4.59 -3.00
CA GLY A 86 21.77 4.73 -1.96
C GLY A 86 21.23 5.35 -0.66
N GLU A 87 22.11 5.94 0.14
CA GLU A 87 21.73 6.58 1.41
C GLU A 87 21.07 7.94 1.14
N GLN A 88 19.86 8.16 1.63
CA GLN A 88 19.08 9.39 1.41
C GLN A 88 18.28 9.77 2.66
N SER A 89 17.99 11.07 2.80
CA SER A 89 17.02 11.55 3.77
C SER A 89 15.62 11.62 3.16
N LEU A 90 14.64 11.00 3.81
CA LEU A 90 13.22 11.08 3.45
C LEU A 90 12.41 11.53 4.67
N TYR A 91 11.82 12.72 4.62
CA TYR A 91 11.14 13.37 5.74
C TYR A 91 12.00 13.50 7.02
N GLY A 92 13.31 13.67 6.86
CA GLY A 92 14.26 13.71 7.98
C GLY A 92 14.69 12.34 8.51
N LEU A 93 14.13 11.25 7.99
CA LEU A 93 14.58 9.88 8.28
C LEU A 93 15.77 9.52 7.40
N ASN A 94 16.85 9.02 7.99
CA ASN A 94 18.02 8.60 7.23
C ASN A 94 17.87 7.16 6.74
N ILE A 95 17.50 6.99 5.46
CA ILE A 95 17.35 5.70 4.81
C ILE A 95 18.72 5.28 4.29
N ARG A 96 19.27 4.17 4.82
CA ARG A 96 20.63 3.69 4.50
C ARG A 96 20.75 3.18 3.06
N ASP A 97 19.69 2.57 2.55
CA ASP A 97 19.58 2.14 1.16
C ASP A 97 18.14 2.28 0.67
N THR A 98 17.91 3.27 -0.19
CA THR A 98 16.61 3.54 -0.85
C THR A 98 16.22 2.46 -1.87
N SER A 99 17.09 1.51 -2.16
CA SER A 99 16.76 0.34 -2.99
C SER A 99 16.09 -0.77 -2.18
N ASN A 100 16.16 -0.71 -0.84
CA ASN A 100 15.77 -1.81 0.03
C ASN A 100 15.16 -1.33 1.36
N TYR A 101 14.00 -0.68 1.27
CA TYR A 101 13.27 -0.16 2.42
C TYR A 101 11.75 -0.33 2.23
N ALA A 102 10.99 -0.18 3.32
CA ALA A 102 9.55 -0.01 3.28
C ALA A 102 9.15 1.25 4.06
N LEU A 103 8.03 1.85 3.66
CA LEU A 103 7.48 3.05 4.28
C LEU A 103 5.99 2.84 4.53
N GLU A 104 5.60 2.85 5.80
CA GLU A 104 4.19 2.81 6.20
C GLU A 104 3.72 4.25 6.42
N TYR A 105 2.68 4.69 5.70
CA TYR A 105 1.95 5.92 6.03
C TYR A 105 0.66 5.57 6.77
N THR A 106 0.41 6.25 7.87
CA THR A 106 -0.84 6.16 8.63
C THR A 106 -1.43 7.54 8.84
N GLY A 107 -2.76 7.63 8.71
CA GLY A 107 -3.48 8.89 8.85
C GLY A 107 -4.96 8.73 8.54
N TYR A 108 -5.72 9.79 8.76
CA TYR A 108 -7.14 9.82 8.47
C TYR A 108 -7.42 10.70 7.24
N PHE A 109 -8.14 10.15 6.28
CA PHE A 109 -8.62 10.94 5.14
C PHE A 109 -9.93 11.63 5.49
N LYS A 110 -9.95 12.96 5.45
CA LYS A 110 -11.17 13.77 5.62
C LYS A 110 -11.70 14.22 4.26
N GLY A 111 -12.70 13.52 3.74
CA GLY A 111 -13.42 13.96 2.55
C GLY A 111 -14.20 15.25 2.83
N MET A 112 -14.03 16.26 1.97
CA MET A 112 -14.92 17.43 1.97
C MET A 112 -16.07 17.15 1.00
N LEU A 113 -17.30 17.15 1.52
CA LEU A 113 -18.49 17.20 0.68
C LEU A 113 -18.61 18.62 0.11
N TYR A 114 -18.35 18.77 -1.19
CA TYR A 114 -18.75 19.96 -1.92
C TYR A 114 -20.25 19.83 -2.20
N LEU A 115 -21.05 20.59 -1.45
CA LEU A 115 -22.50 20.78 -1.67
C LEU A 115 -22.74 22.07 -2.44
#